data_AF-A0A4R7NZT3-F1
#
_entry.id   AF-A0A4R7NZT3-F1
#
_cell.length_a   1.000
_cell.length_b   1.000
_cell.length_c   1.000
_cell.angle_alpha   90.00
_cell.angle_beta   90.00
_cell.angle_gamma   90.00
#
_symmetry.space_group_name_H-M   'P 1'
#
loop_
_entity.id
_entity.type
_entity.pdbx_description
1 polymer ?
#
loop_
_entity_poly.entity_id
_entity_poly.type
_entity_poly.pdbx_seq_one_letter_code
_entity_poly.pdbx_strand_id
1 'polypeptide(L)'
;MIGRLSALAVLCLPATAGAYDYRVLGEAHASDDTDHQSQQWFYAGYQRALPQVAADSSGAAWLGWRHLESDDGSESFKALRLDFEAPTTERTRVKLRLNPLIGSDWSPVLGGVSAIWKPDATWYFEAFADRELVDTVRAVRDENHVDTYGLSGDYRFWGLLTLIVSAFGQSFDDGNERLGRVFRLDYASEAWAGFGAQLRAKRVDADAPGVGYFSPRRLEEAELWLRYVVPLADQRWQLALRASGGRQRIDGNGSENLYGAEIGLRGWFTDHYGLEAQAQCSNTGGLAGDAADDGYRYCAATLSFIGSW
;
A
#
# COMPACT_ATOMS: atom_id res chain seq x y z
N MET A 1 0.74 0.50 -7.01
CA MET A 1 0.22 0.65 -5.63
C MET A 1 1.02 1.75 -4.90
N ILE A 2 0.44 2.92 -4.59
CA ILE A 2 1.13 3.91 -3.74
C ILE A 2 1.02 3.40 -2.30
N GLY A 3 2.01 2.57 -1.93
CA GLY A 3 2.10 1.92 -0.64
C GLY A 3 2.02 2.93 0.50
N ARG A 4 1.29 2.56 1.54
CA ARG A 4 1.04 3.33 2.76
C ARG A 4 2.36 3.75 3.43
N LEU A 5 2.86 4.93 3.07
CA LEU A 5 3.79 5.72 3.89
C LEU A 5 3.05 6.95 4.40
N SER A 6 2.05 6.71 5.26
CA SER A 6 1.65 7.65 6.30
C SER A 6 2.22 7.15 7.62
N ALA A 7 3.54 7.03 7.70
CA ALA A 7 4.22 6.97 8.99
C ALA A 7 4.28 8.40 9.54
N LEU A 8 3.11 8.96 9.85
CA LEU A 8 3.03 10.13 10.72
C LEU A 8 3.70 9.70 12.02
N ALA A 9 4.79 10.39 12.36
CA ALA A 9 5.71 10.15 13.46
C ALA A 9 5.02 10.24 14.84
N VAL A 10 4.12 9.32 15.11
CA VAL A 10 3.49 9.09 16.41
C VAL A 10 3.77 7.64 16.73
N LEU A 11 4.70 7.45 17.68
CA LEU A 11 5.18 6.20 18.27
C LEU A 11 6.42 5.57 17.60
N CYS A 12 7.47 6.37 17.42
CA CYS A 12 8.83 5.91 17.75
C CYS A 12 8.99 5.85 19.28
N LEU A 13 8.10 5.11 19.96
CA LEU A 13 8.50 4.57 21.26
C LEU A 13 9.48 3.45 20.94
N PRO A 14 10.69 3.47 21.49
CA PRO A 14 11.61 2.36 21.34
C PRO A 14 10.99 1.17 22.06
N ALA A 15 10.20 0.36 21.35
CA ALA A 15 10.33 -1.06 21.55
C ALA A 15 11.77 -1.33 21.17
N THR A 16 12.65 -1.43 22.16
CA THR A 16 14.07 -1.78 22.02
C THR A 16 14.18 -3.22 21.53
N ALA A 17 13.61 -3.51 20.37
CA ALA A 17 14.08 -4.61 19.56
C ALA A 17 15.46 -4.15 19.07
N GLY A 18 16.52 -4.82 19.53
CA GLY A 18 17.86 -4.58 19.02
C GLY A 18 17.89 -4.64 17.49
N ALA A 19 18.96 -4.14 16.88
CA ALA A 19 19.23 -4.43 15.47
C ALA A 19 19.12 -5.95 15.31
N TYR A 20 18.11 -6.40 14.56
CA TYR A 20 17.84 -7.81 14.38
C TYR A 20 18.84 -8.37 13.39
N ASP A 21 19.42 -9.51 13.72
CA ASP A 21 20.25 -10.24 12.76
C ASP A 21 19.36 -10.86 11.68
N TYR A 22 18.18 -11.36 12.08
CA TYR A 22 17.21 -11.94 11.17
C TYR A 22 15.76 -11.89 11.65
N ARG A 23 14.84 -12.08 10.69
CA ARG A 23 13.40 -12.20 10.92
C ARG A 23 12.80 -13.36 10.15
N VAL A 24 11.80 -14.00 10.75
CA VAL A 24 10.86 -14.90 10.09
C VAL A 24 9.54 -14.19 9.99
N LEU A 25 8.94 -14.19 8.81
CA LEU A 25 7.80 -13.37 8.48
C LEU A 25 6.71 -14.25 7.86
N GLY A 26 5.47 -14.03 8.25
CA GLY A 26 4.30 -14.59 7.58
C GLY A 26 3.36 -13.45 7.22
N GLU A 27 2.90 -13.38 5.99
CA GLU A 27 2.01 -12.33 5.48
C GLU A 27 0.81 -13.00 4.82
N ALA A 28 -0.40 -12.57 5.18
CA ALA A 28 -1.63 -13.03 4.56
C ALA A 28 -2.49 -11.82 4.20
N HIS A 29 -3.22 -11.93 3.10
CA HIS A 29 -4.18 -10.93 2.67
C HIS A 29 -5.40 -11.60 2.07
N ALA A 30 -6.53 -10.96 2.28
CA ALA A 30 -7.77 -11.27 1.61
C ALA A 30 -8.47 -9.95 1.26
N SER A 31 -9.05 -9.85 0.08
CA SER A 31 -9.98 -8.80 -0.28
C SER A 31 -11.17 -9.39 -1.03
N ASP A 32 -12.29 -8.71 -0.93
CA ASP A 32 -13.54 -9.05 -1.59
C ASP A 32 -14.30 -7.76 -1.89
N ASP A 33 -15.02 -7.75 -3.00
CA ASP A 33 -15.90 -6.66 -3.36
C ASP A 33 -17.28 -7.11 -3.83
N THR A 34 -18.17 -6.14 -3.98
CA THR A 34 -19.56 -6.38 -4.38
C THR A 34 -19.72 -6.81 -5.83
N ASP A 35 -18.67 -6.76 -6.64
CA ASP A 35 -18.64 -7.27 -8.00
C ASP A 35 -18.08 -8.71 -8.04
N HIS A 36 -18.08 -9.36 -6.87
CA HIS A 36 -17.61 -10.73 -6.67
C HIS A 36 -16.14 -10.93 -7.03
N GLN A 37 -15.34 -9.86 -7.06
CA GLN A 37 -13.91 -9.96 -7.25
C GLN A 37 -13.23 -10.16 -5.89
N SER A 38 -12.62 -11.32 -5.69
CA SER A 38 -11.85 -11.63 -4.49
C SER A 38 -10.40 -11.90 -4.81
N GLN A 39 -9.53 -11.52 -3.89
CA GLN A 39 -8.09 -11.81 -3.98
C GLN A 39 -7.59 -12.31 -2.66
N GLN A 40 -6.72 -13.32 -2.71
CA GLN A 40 -6.06 -13.86 -1.54
C GLN A 40 -4.60 -14.10 -1.85
N TRP A 41 -3.73 -13.80 -0.90
CA TRP A 41 -2.34 -14.23 -1.00
C TRP A 41 -1.76 -14.53 0.36
N PHE A 42 -0.76 -15.41 0.35
CA PHE A 42 -0.02 -15.79 1.53
C PHE A 42 1.46 -15.91 1.19
N TYR A 43 2.31 -15.34 2.03
CA TYR A 43 3.77 -15.44 1.93
C TYR A 43 4.35 -15.86 3.28
N ALA A 44 5.34 -16.76 3.23
CA ALA A 44 6.24 -17.01 4.33
C ALA A 44 7.65 -16.63 3.88
N GLY A 45 8.38 -15.89 4.71
CA GLY A 45 9.68 -15.37 4.33
C GLY A 45 10.67 -15.27 5.46
N TYR A 46 11.90 -15.03 5.04
CA TYR A 46 13.06 -14.83 5.90
C TYR A 46 13.77 -13.57 5.46
N GLN A 47 14.02 -12.67 6.41
CA GLN A 47 14.77 -11.43 6.20
C GLN A 47 16.04 -11.44 7.04
N ARG A 48 17.13 -10.91 6.50
CA ARG A 48 18.43 -10.85 7.18
C ARG A 48 19.09 -9.51 6.96
N ALA A 49 19.77 -9.00 8.00
CA ALA A 49 20.70 -7.89 7.85
C ALA A 49 21.91 -8.32 6.99
N LEU A 50 22.38 -7.43 6.11
CA LEU A 50 23.49 -7.68 5.19
C LEU A 50 24.61 -6.64 5.38
N PRO A 51 25.17 -6.47 6.59
CA PRO A 51 26.13 -5.41 6.88
C PRO A 51 27.38 -5.42 5.98
N GLN A 52 27.71 -6.57 5.37
CA GLN A 52 28.77 -6.70 4.38
C GLN A 52 28.53 -5.95 3.06
N VAL A 53 27.28 -5.59 2.77
CA VAL A 53 26.91 -4.76 1.60
C VAL A 53 26.88 -3.28 2.00
N ALA A 54 26.17 -2.95 3.07
CA ALA A 54 26.17 -1.66 3.76
C ALA A 54 25.59 -1.81 5.17
N ALA A 55 25.96 -0.91 6.10
CA ALA A 55 25.67 -1.02 7.54
C ALA A 55 24.19 -1.31 7.86
N ASP A 56 23.26 -0.68 7.14
CA ASP A 56 21.81 -0.83 7.34
C ASP A 56 21.10 -1.52 6.17
N SER A 57 21.83 -2.34 5.40
CA SER A 57 21.23 -3.09 4.31
C SER A 57 20.58 -4.39 4.80
N SER A 58 19.55 -4.84 4.10
CA SER A 58 18.89 -6.10 4.37
C SER A 58 18.40 -6.76 3.08
N GLY A 59 18.27 -8.07 3.12
CA GLY A 59 17.66 -8.87 2.05
C GLY A 59 16.61 -9.79 2.63
N ALA A 60 15.56 -10.03 1.87
CA ALA A 60 14.52 -10.98 2.23
C ALA A 60 14.17 -11.89 1.04
N ALA A 61 13.81 -13.13 1.35
CA ALA A 61 13.26 -14.09 0.41
C ALA A 61 11.97 -14.65 0.97
N TRP A 62 10.96 -14.76 0.12
CA TRP A 62 9.61 -15.18 0.48
C TRP A 62 9.10 -16.19 -0.53
N LEU A 63 8.38 -17.19 -0.03
CA LEU A 63 7.65 -18.16 -0.84
C LEU A 63 6.17 -18.05 -0.50
N GLY A 64 5.33 -18.14 -1.50
CA GLY A 64 3.91 -17.91 -1.31
C GLY A 64 3.04 -18.36 -2.46
N TRP A 65 1.78 -17.97 -2.38
CA TRP A 65 0.81 -18.10 -3.45
C TRP A 65 -0.11 -16.89 -3.49
N ARG A 66 -0.67 -16.64 -4.67
CA ARG A 66 -1.69 -15.63 -4.94
C ARG A 66 -2.84 -16.28 -5.68
N HIS A 67 -4.06 -15.95 -5.31
CA HIS A 67 -5.31 -16.41 -5.91
C HIS A 67 -6.18 -15.20 -6.20
N LEU A 68 -6.75 -15.16 -7.40
CA LEU A 68 -7.76 -14.19 -7.81
C LEU A 68 -8.99 -14.98 -8.25
N GLU A 69 -10.17 -14.51 -7.88
CA GLU A 69 -11.45 -15.14 -8.21
C GLU A 69 -12.47 -14.06 -8.59
N SER A 70 -13.29 -14.35 -9.60
CA SER A 70 -14.45 -13.58 -10.01
C SER A 70 -15.51 -14.48 -10.64
N ASP A 71 -16.65 -13.90 -11.04
CA ASP A 71 -17.70 -14.62 -11.79
C ASP A 71 -17.19 -15.23 -13.12
N ASP A 72 -16.10 -14.68 -13.69
CA ASP A 72 -15.46 -15.17 -14.91
C ASP A 72 -14.53 -16.38 -14.64
N GLY A 73 -14.28 -16.73 -13.38
CA GLY A 73 -13.46 -17.86 -12.93
C GLY A 73 -12.32 -17.44 -12.01
N SER A 74 -11.24 -18.23 -11.96
CA SER A 74 -10.14 -18.00 -11.02
C SER A 74 -8.77 -18.13 -11.67
N GLU A 75 -7.79 -17.41 -11.14
CA GLU A 75 -6.37 -17.51 -11.47
C GLU A 75 -5.51 -17.73 -10.23
N SER A 76 -4.44 -18.52 -10.36
CA SER A 76 -3.56 -18.84 -9.22
C SER A 76 -2.10 -18.86 -9.60
N PHE A 77 -1.26 -18.31 -8.73
CA PHE A 77 0.18 -18.24 -8.90
C PHE A 77 0.90 -18.77 -7.68
N LYS A 78 1.95 -19.55 -7.89
CA LYS A 78 3.00 -19.73 -6.88
C LYS A 78 3.97 -18.57 -7.00
N ALA A 79 4.47 -18.05 -5.89
CA ALA A 79 5.26 -16.83 -5.88
C ALA A 79 6.60 -17.02 -5.16
N LEU A 80 7.66 -16.43 -5.71
CA LEU A 80 8.91 -16.14 -5.03
C LEU A 80 9.08 -14.63 -5.01
N ARG A 81 9.13 -14.01 -3.82
CA ARG A 81 9.44 -12.59 -3.67
C ARG A 81 10.84 -12.43 -3.08
N LEU A 82 11.64 -11.59 -3.70
CA LEU A 82 12.96 -11.17 -3.22
C LEU A 82 12.90 -9.67 -2.98
N ASP A 83 13.19 -9.25 -1.74
CA ASP A 83 13.30 -7.84 -1.40
C ASP A 83 14.75 -7.53 -1.01
N PHE A 84 15.24 -6.36 -1.41
CA PHE A 84 16.53 -5.84 -1.01
C PHE A 84 16.41 -4.35 -0.68
N GLU A 85 17.05 -3.94 0.39
CA GLU A 85 17.05 -2.56 0.85
C GLU A 85 18.47 -2.18 1.28
N ALA A 86 18.99 -1.06 0.78
CA ALA A 86 20.32 -0.60 1.15
C ALA A 86 20.42 0.94 1.17
N PRO A 87 21.12 1.53 2.16
CA PRO A 87 21.53 2.92 2.08
C PRO A 87 22.56 3.10 0.96
N THR A 88 22.40 4.13 0.14
CA THR A 88 23.45 4.57 -0.81
C THR A 88 24.23 5.75 -0.26
N THR A 89 23.62 6.53 0.63
CA THR A 89 24.23 7.58 1.46
C THR A 89 23.56 7.58 2.83
N GLU A 90 23.98 8.45 3.76
CA GLU A 90 23.29 8.66 5.05
C GLU A 90 21.84 9.15 4.88
N ARG A 91 21.52 9.74 3.72
CA ARG A 91 20.23 10.39 3.44
C ARG A 91 19.44 9.69 2.33
N THR A 92 20.04 8.71 1.67
CA THR A 92 19.47 8.07 0.50
C THR A 92 19.41 6.57 0.68
N ARG A 93 18.28 5.99 0.35
CA ARG A 93 18.04 4.55 0.43
C ARG A 93 17.41 4.04 -0.85
N VAL A 94 17.84 2.88 -1.32
CA VAL A 94 17.24 2.20 -2.46
C VAL A 94 16.57 0.91 -1.97
N LYS A 95 15.40 0.64 -2.53
CA LYS A 95 14.64 -0.59 -2.35
C LYS A 95 14.45 -1.25 -3.69
N LEU A 96 14.61 -2.56 -3.73
CA LEU A 96 14.40 -3.41 -4.90
C LEU A 96 13.48 -4.55 -4.50
N ARG A 97 12.52 -4.86 -5.37
CA ARG A 97 11.65 -6.02 -5.26
C ARG A 97 11.63 -6.76 -6.59
N LEU A 98 11.74 -8.08 -6.53
CA LEU A 98 11.52 -8.99 -7.64
C LEU A 98 10.54 -10.07 -7.21
N ASN A 99 9.51 -10.33 -8.00
CA ASN A 99 8.43 -11.24 -7.65
C ASN A 99 7.99 -12.08 -8.86
N PRO A 100 8.79 -13.06 -9.31
CA PRO A 100 8.35 -14.05 -10.28
C PRO A 100 7.16 -14.85 -9.75
N LEU A 101 6.14 -14.96 -10.59
CA LEU A 101 4.93 -15.73 -10.38
C LEU A 101 4.89 -16.90 -11.36
N ILE A 102 4.44 -18.06 -10.89
CA ILE A 102 4.32 -19.29 -11.68
C ILE A 102 2.84 -19.68 -11.69
N GLY A 103 2.17 -19.43 -12.81
CA GLY A 103 0.79 -19.86 -13.10
C GLY A 103 0.75 -21.13 -13.96
N SER A 104 -0.46 -21.62 -14.24
CA SER A 104 -0.66 -22.78 -15.13
C SER A 104 -0.45 -22.42 -16.61
N ASP A 105 -0.96 -21.26 -17.00
CA ASP A 105 -1.01 -20.84 -18.41
C ASP A 105 0.14 -19.89 -18.75
N TRP A 106 0.53 -19.05 -17.79
CA TRP A 106 1.61 -18.08 -17.97
C TRP A 106 2.32 -17.76 -16.65
N SER A 107 3.49 -17.09 -16.72
CA SER A 107 4.37 -16.87 -15.56
C SER A 107 5.03 -15.49 -15.60
N PRO A 108 4.37 -14.45 -15.04
CA PRO A 108 4.91 -13.09 -15.05
C PRO A 108 6.06 -12.89 -14.09
N VAL A 109 6.86 -11.87 -14.36
CA VAL A 109 7.86 -11.34 -13.42
C VAL A 109 7.45 -9.93 -13.03
N LEU A 110 7.03 -9.78 -11.77
CA LEU A 110 6.65 -8.51 -11.18
C LEU A 110 7.82 -7.94 -10.37
N GLY A 111 7.69 -6.69 -9.94
CA GLY A 111 8.70 -6.09 -9.07
C GLY A 111 8.71 -4.58 -9.13
N GLY A 112 9.72 -3.99 -8.53
CA GLY A 112 9.90 -2.56 -8.57
C GLY A 112 11.18 -2.09 -7.91
N VAL A 113 11.46 -0.82 -8.13
CA VAL A 113 12.57 -0.09 -7.52
C VAL A 113 12.03 1.20 -6.93
N SER A 114 12.50 1.56 -5.73
CA SER A 114 12.30 2.91 -5.21
C SER A 114 13.59 3.50 -4.65
N ALA A 115 13.74 4.80 -4.83
CA ALA A 115 14.83 5.61 -4.29
C ALA A 115 14.23 6.67 -3.37
N ILE A 116 14.61 6.59 -2.10
CA ILE A 116 14.14 7.46 -1.03
C ILE A 116 15.26 8.43 -0.68
N TRP A 117 14.94 9.72 -0.63
CA TRP A 117 15.86 10.77 -0.20
C TRP A 117 15.26 11.58 0.96
N LYS A 118 15.96 11.60 2.09
CA LYS A 118 15.60 12.33 3.30
C LYS A 118 16.73 13.28 3.67
N PRO A 119 16.74 14.52 3.16
CA PRO A 119 17.82 15.45 3.45
C PRO A 119 17.88 15.83 4.94
N ASP A 120 16.72 15.87 5.61
CA ASP A 120 16.56 16.13 7.04
C ASP A 120 15.23 15.55 7.56
N ALA A 121 14.80 15.94 8.77
CA ALA A 121 13.55 15.48 9.39
C ALA A 121 12.28 16.17 8.87
N THR A 122 12.42 17.21 8.05
CA THR A 122 11.35 18.05 7.50
C THR A 122 10.90 17.55 6.13
N TRP A 123 11.84 17.04 5.34
CA TRP A 123 11.62 16.65 3.96
C TRP A 123 11.81 15.16 3.72
N TYR A 124 10.93 14.60 2.90
CA TYR A 124 11.03 13.24 2.38
C TYR A 124 10.69 13.27 0.89
N PHE A 125 11.47 12.58 0.07
CA PHE A 125 11.18 12.38 -1.34
C PHE A 125 11.32 10.91 -1.70
N GLU A 126 10.44 10.42 -2.58
CA GLU A 126 10.54 9.08 -3.14
C GLU A 126 10.30 9.15 -4.65
N ALA A 127 11.17 8.48 -5.40
CA ALA A 127 10.94 8.15 -6.81
C ALA A 127 10.81 6.63 -6.91
N PHE A 128 9.89 6.15 -7.72
CA PHE A 128 9.67 4.70 -7.87
C PHE A 128 9.26 4.31 -9.28
N ALA A 129 9.51 3.05 -9.61
CA ALA A 129 8.97 2.36 -10.77
C ALA A 129 8.61 0.92 -10.37
N ASP A 130 7.40 0.49 -10.71
CA ASP A 130 6.87 -0.85 -10.39
C ASP A 130 6.15 -1.46 -11.61
N ARG A 131 6.21 -2.79 -11.69
CA ARG A 131 5.40 -3.61 -12.58
C ARG A 131 4.56 -4.53 -11.72
N GLU A 132 3.25 -4.45 -11.88
CA GLU A 132 2.26 -5.27 -11.16
C GLU A 132 1.27 -5.88 -12.16
N LEU A 133 0.50 -6.88 -11.69
CA LEU A 133 -0.66 -7.37 -12.44
C LEU A 133 -1.79 -6.33 -12.37
N VAL A 134 -2.61 -6.29 -13.41
CA VAL A 134 -3.93 -5.66 -13.29
C VAL A 134 -4.81 -6.59 -12.46
N ASP A 135 -5.38 -6.05 -11.40
CA ASP A 135 -5.99 -6.79 -10.28
C ASP A 135 -7.39 -7.38 -10.60
N THR A 136 -7.60 -7.90 -11.81
CA THR A 136 -8.82 -8.59 -12.25
C THR A 136 -8.50 -9.92 -12.96
N VAL A 137 -9.35 -10.94 -12.78
CA VAL A 137 -9.16 -12.27 -13.41
C VAL A 137 -9.05 -12.16 -14.93
N ARG A 138 -9.90 -11.32 -15.53
CA ARG A 138 -9.90 -11.10 -16.98
C ARG A 138 -8.59 -10.49 -17.46
N ALA A 139 -8.11 -9.43 -16.82
CA ALA A 139 -6.87 -8.80 -17.24
C ALA A 139 -5.66 -9.71 -17.02
N VAL A 140 -5.66 -10.54 -15.97
CA VAL A 140 -4.63 -11.56 -15.73
C VAL A 140 -4.62 -12.62 -16.84
N ARG A 141 -5.78 -13.07 -17.33
CA ARG A 141 -5.87 -14.03 -18.45
C ARG A 141 -5.44 -13.45 -19.78
N ASP A 142 -5.67 -12.16 -19.98
CA ASP A 142 -5.20 -11.41 -21.13
C ASP A 142 -3.70 -11.05 -21.01
N GLU A 143 -3.01 -11.58 -19.99
CA GLU A 143 -1.58 -11.33 -19.68
C GLU A 143 -1.23 -9.85 -19.48
N ASN A 144 -2.20 -9.04 -19.06
CA ASN A 144 -2.03 -7.59 -18.91
C ASN A 144 -1.33 -7.22 -17.61
N HIS A 145 -0.27 -6.41 -17.74
CA HIS A 145 0.41 -5.76 -16.63
C HIS A 145 0.11 -4.26 -16.61
N VAL A 146 0.49 -3.66 -15.48
CA VAL A 146 0.61 -2.21 -15.35
C VAL A 146 2.02 -1.86 -14.90
N ASP A 147 2.69 -1.03 -15.69
CA ASP A 147 3.94 -0.38 -15.33
C ASP A 147 3.61 0.99 -14.74
N THR A 148 3.91 1.20 -13.46
CA THR A 148 3.72 2.47 -12.77
C THR A 148 5.07 3.13 -12.50
N TYR A 149 5.16 4.44 -12.69
CA TYR A 149 6.31 5.24 -12.29
C TYR A 149 5.83 6.50 -11.60
N GLY A 150 6.55 6.98 -10.58
CA GLY A 150 6.09 8.13 -9.83
C GLY A 150 7.13 8.83 -9.00
N LEU A 151 6.71 9.98 -8.50
CA LEU A 151 7.44 10.83 -7.57
C LEU A 151 6.48 11.27 -6.46
N SER A 152 6.95 11.26 -5.22
CA SER A 152 6.27 11.89 -4.09
C SER A 152 7.22 12.74 -3.26
N GLY A 153 6.66 13.76 -2.62
CA GLY A 153 7.36 14.61 -1.67
C GLY A 153 6.49 14.93 -0.46
N ASP A 154 7.10 14.86 0.72
CA ASP A 154 6.48 15.23 1.98
C ASP A 154 7.21 16.43 2.59
N TYR A 155 6.42 17.37 3.11
CA TYR A 155 6.90 18.55 3.81
C TYR A 155 6.20 18.69 5.15
N ARG A 156 6.96 18.53 6.24
CA ARG A 156 6.46 18.72 7.61
C ARG A 156 6.58 20.18 8.02
N PHE A 157 5.48 20.79 8.44
CA PHE A 157 5.49 22.18 8.91
C PHE A 157 4.71 22.34 10.20
N TRP A 158 5.14 23.30 11.01
CA TRP A 158 4.60 23.60 12.35
C TRP A 158 4.54 22.40 13.30
N GLY A 159 5.39 21.37 13.09
CA GLY A 159 5.46 20.18 13.94
C GLY A 159 4.26 19.22 13.84
N LEU A 160 3.10 19.70 13.41
CA LEU A 160 1.80 19.01 13.46
C LEU A 160 1.20 18.72 12.08
N LEU A 161 1.62 19.45 11.06
CA LEU A 161 1.11 19.28 9.70
C LEU A 161 2.16 18.64 8.81
N THR A 162 1.70 17.76 7.92
CA THR A 162 2.53 17.21 6.84
C THR A 162 1.76 17.32 5.54
N LEU A 163 2.32 18.06 4.59
CA LEU A 163 1.83 18.12 3.22
C LEU A 163 2.52 17.04 2.41
N ILE A 164 1.75 16.19 1.75
CA ILE A 164 2.24 15.16 0.83
C ILE A 164 1.66 15.44 -0.56
N VAL A 165 2.52 15.45 -1.57
CA VAL A 165 2.16 15.59 -2.98
C VAL A 165 2.81 14.47 -3.75
N SER A 166 2.04 13.78 -4.59
CA SER A 166 2.57 12.75 -5.49
C SER A 166 1.97 12.85 -6.89
N ALA A 167 2.77 12.47 -7.88
CA ALA A 167 2.33 12.27 -9.25
C ALA A 167 2.88 10.93 -9.77
N PHE A 168 2.09 10.24 -10.57
CA PHE A 168 2.48 8.96 -11.14
C PHE A 168 1.89 8.77 -12.53
N GLY A 169 2.63 8.11 -13.42
CA GLY A 169 2.13 7.59 -14.69
C GLY A 169 1.92 6.08 -14.60
N GLN A 170 0.97 5.56 -15.37
CA GLN A 170 0.74 4.13 -15.54
C GLN A 170 0.63 3.81 -17.03
N SER A 171 1.33 2.78 -17.48
CA SER A 171 1.21 2.22 -18.82
C SER A 171 0.68 0.80 -18.70
N PHE A 172 -0.39 0.48 -19.43
CA PHE A 172 -1.00 -0.83 -19.47
C PHE A 172 -0.64 -1.53 -20.78
N ASP A 173 -0.54 -2.86 -20.77
CA ASP A 173 -0.19 -3.63 -21.98
C ASP A 173 -1.25 -3.53 -23.09
N ASP A 174 -2.50 -3.17 -22.74
CA ASP A 174 -3.58 -2.90 -23.69
C ASP A 174 -3.45 -1.54 -24.41
N GLY A 175 -2.38 -0.78 -24.13
CA GLY A 175 -2.09 0.53 -24.71
C GLY A 175 -2.77 1.70 -24.00
N ASN A 176 -3.47 1.46 -22.88
CA ASN A 176 -4.03 2.52 -22.08
C ASN A 176 -2.94 3.20 -21.23
N GLU A 177 -3.00 4.53 -21.13
CA GLU A 177 -2.12 5.33 -20.29
C GLU A 177 -2.93 6.10 -19.25
N ARG A 178 -2.36 6.24 -18.05
CA ARG A 178 -2.95 7.06 -16.98
C ARG A 178 -1.94 7.99 -16.36
N LEU A 179 -2.42 9.17 -15.97
CA LEU A 179 -1.69 10.12 -15.16
C LEU A 179 -2.48 10.42 -13.89
N GLY A 180 -1.90 10.04 -12.75
CA GLY A 180 -2.46 10.28 -11.43
C GLY A 180 -1.72 11.37 -10.65
N ARG A 181 -2.49 12.10 -9.85
CA ARG A 181 -2.00 13.13 -8.91
C ARG A 181 -2.73 12.94 -7.59
N VAL A 182 -1.99 12.96 -6.49
CA VAL A 182 -2.55 12.87 -5.13
C VAL A 182 -1.98 14.00 -4.30
N PHE A 183 -2.89 14.67 -3.60
CA PHE A 183 -2.60 15.66 -2.59
C PHE A 183 -3.10 15.13 -1.25
N ARG A 184 -2.31 15.27 -0.20
CA ARG A 184 -2.68 14.87 1.14
C ARG A 184 -2.15 15.87 2.16
N LEU A 185 -2.99 16.28 3.09
CA LEU A 185 -2.61 17.10 4.24
C LEU A 185 -2.95 16.34 5.51
N ASP A 186 -1.92 15.88 6.21
CA ASP A 186 -2.04 15.18 7.48
C ASP A 186 -1.90 16.17 8.64
N TYR A 187 -2.75 16.02 9.65
CA TYR A 187 -2.74 16.74 10.93
C TYR A 187 -2.60 15.74 12.08
N ALA A 188 -1.59 15.95 12.93
CA ALA A 188 -1.46 15.29 14.22
C ALA A 188 -1.89 16.24 15.34
N SER A 189 -2.76 15.82 16.25
CA SER A 189 -3.12 16.66 17.39
C SER A 189 -2.12 16.52 18.53
N GLU A 190 -1.66 17.66 19.05
CA GLU A 190 -0.94 17.75 20.33
C GLU A 190 -1.91 17.72 21.52
N ALA A 191 -3.12 18.25 21.35
CA ALA A 191 -4.10 18.37 22.43
C ALA A 191 -4.74 17.01 22.77
N TRP A 192 -4.90 16.13 21.78
CA TRP A 192 -5.50 14.81 21.95
C TRP A 192 -4.55 13.73 21.43
N ALA A 193 -3.85 13.10 22.37
CA ALA A 193 -2.91 12.01 22.06
C ALA A 193 -3.57 10.95 21.17
N GLY A 194 -2.89 10.60 20.07
CA GLY A 194 -3.35 9.58 19.13
C GLY A 194 -4.36 10.06 18.08
N PHE A 195 -5.00 11.23 18.28
CA PHE A 195 -5.93 11.79 17.30
C PHE A 195 -5.19 12.43 16.13
N GLY A 196 -5.76 12.26 14.93
CA GLY A 196 -5.32 12.96 13.74
C GLY A 196 -6.43 13.09 12.72
N ALA A 197 -6.21 13.96 11.75
CA ALA A 197 -7.08 14.15 10.60
C ALA A 197 -6.23 14.16 9.33
N GLN A 198 -6.84 13.78 8.21
CA GLN A 198 -6.19 13.77 6.91
C GLN A 198 -7.17 14.25 5.86
N LEU A 199 -6.82 15.31 5.14
CA LEU A 199 -7.51 15.69 3.91
C LEU A 199 -6.77 15.04 2.74
N ARG A 200 -7.49 14.34 1.87
CA ARG A 200 -6.95 13.69 0.67
C ARG A 200 -7.72 14.14 -0.55
N ALA A 201 -7.01 14.50 -1.61
CA ALA A 201 -7.58 14.74 -2.92
C ALA A 201 -6.79 13.95 -3.97
N LYS A 202 -7.49 13.35 -4.93
CA LYS A 202 -6.89 12.56 -6.00
C LYS A 202 -7.52 12.93 -7.31
N ARG A 203 -6.71 12.96 -8.36
CA ARG A 203 -7.16 13.06 -9.74
C ARG A 203 -6.40 12.06 -10.59
N VAL A 204 -7.12 11.29 -11.40
CA VAL A 204 -6.55 10.39 -12.40
C VAL A 204 -7.18 10.74 -13.73
N ASP A 205 -6.35 11.00 -14.73
CA ASP A 205 -6.78 11.17 -16.12
C ASP A 205 -6.26 9.95 -16.90
N ALA A 206 -7.10 9.31 -17.71
CA ALA A 206 -6.75 8.18 -18.57
C ALA A 206 -7.07 8.51 -20.04
N ASP A 207 -6.28 7.97 -20.96
CA ASP A 207 -6.47 8.23 -22.40
C ASP A 207 -7.73 7.54 -22.95
N ALA A 208 -8.04 6.34 -22.42
CA ALA A 208 -9.21 5.58 -22.80
C ALA A 208 -9.85 4.87 -21.59
N PRO A 209 -11.16 4.54 -21.68
CA PRO A 209 -11.74 3.53 -20.82
C PRO A 209 -11.04 2.20 -21.06
N GLY A 210 -10.57 1.59 -19.98
CA GLY A 210 -9.94 0.27 -19.96
C GLY A 210 -10.94 -0.86 -20.16
N VAL A 211 -10.47 -2.02 -20.63
CA VAL A 211 -11.30 -3.20 -20.86
C VAL A 211 -11.01 -4.24 -19.79
N GLY A 212 -12.01 -4.57 -18.98
CA GLY A 212 -11.88 -5.60 -17.94
C GLY A 212 -11.22 -5.13 -16.64
N TYR A 213 -11.08 -3.81 -16.45
CA TYR A 213 -10.64 -3.20 -15.20
C TYR A 213 -11.17 -1.77 -15.09
N PHE A 214 -11.35 -1.29 -13.86
CA PHE A 214 -11.87 0.06 -13.63
C PHE A 214 -10.89 1.13 -14.09
N SER A 215 -11.29 1.91 -15.11
CA SER A 215 -10.40 2.85 -15.79
C SER A 215 -11.14 4.03 -16.44
N PRO A 216 -11.83 4.89 -15.68
CA PRO A 216 -12.52 6.03 -16.27
C PRO A 216 -11.53 6.99 -16.93
N ARG A 217 -12.00 7.77 -17.92
CA ARG A 217 -11.18 8.82 -18.56
C ARG A 217 -10.77 9.88 -17.55
N ARG A 218 -11.62 10.16 -16.56
CA ARG A 218 -11.30 11.03 -15.44
C ARG A 218 -11.92 10.54 -14.15
N LEU A 219 -11.12 10.44 -13.11
CA LEU A 219 -11.54 10.22 -11.73
C LEU A 219 -11.05 11.37 -10.88
N GLU A 220 -11.95 11.96 -10.09
CA GLU A 220 -11.62 12.96 -9.09
C GLU A 220 -12.22 12.55 -7.74
N GLU A 221 -11.42 12.57 -6.68
CA GLU A 221 -11.83 12.21 -5.32
C GLU A 221 -11.38 13.32 -4.36
N ALA A 222 -12.21 13.59 -3.35
CA ALA A 222 -11.85 14.41 -2.19
C ALA A 222 -12.44 13.78 -0.91
N GLU A 223 -11.60 13.51 0.08
CA GLU A 223 -11.97 12.80 1.30
C GLU A 223 -11.36 13.43 2.54
N LEU A 224 -12.11 13.43 3.64
CA LEU A 224 -11.61 13.67 4.98
C LEU A 224 -11.56 12.35 5.74
N TRP A 225 -10.38 11.99 6.23
CA TRP A 225 -10.14 10.87 7.11
C TRP A 225 -9.91 11.36 8.54
N LEU A 226 -10.59 10.74 9.50
CA LEU A 226 -10.32 10.90 10.93
C LEU A 226 -9.60 9.66 11.44
N ARG A 227 -8.68 9.85 12.37
CA ARG A 227 -7.82 8.80 12.93
C ARG A 227 -7.78 8.90 14.44
N TYR A 228 -7.77 7.76 15.11
CA TYR A 228 -7.46 7.66 16.53
C TYR A 228 -6.59 6.43 16.81
N VAL A 229 -5.50 6.62 17.55
CA VAL A 229 -4.56 5.54 17.92
C VAL A 229 -4.52 5.42 19.44
N VAL A 230 -4.80 4.22 19.95
CA VAL A 230 -4.87 3.90 21.37
C VAL A 230 -3.77 2.90 21.72
N PRO A 231 -2.86 3.24 22.66
CA PRO A 231 -1.96 2.24 23.21
C PRO A 231 -2.72 1.26 24.11
N LEU A 232 -2.39 -0.02 24.02
CA LEU A 232 -2.96 -1.11 24.80
C LEU A 232 -1.83 -1.91 25.48
N ALA A 233 -2.16 -2.62 26.56
CA ALA A 233 -1.26 -3.54 27.28
C ALA A 233 0.15 -2.94 27.50
N ASP A 234 0.22 -1.88 28.31
CA ASP A 234 1.45 -1.15 28.63
C ASP A 234 2.25 -0.71 27.39
N GLN A 235 1.53 -0.24 26.37
CA GLN A 235 2.09 0.27 25.11
C GLN A 235 2.76 -0.81 24.22
N ARG A 236 2.69 -2.09 24.58
CA ARG A 236 3.16 -3.19 23.72
C ARG A 236 2.27 -3.38 22.49
N TRP A 237 1.04 -2.88 22.55
CA TRP A 237 0.07 -2.95 21.48
C TRP A 237 -0.49 -1.56 21.16
N GLN A 238 -0.90 -1.38 19.91
CA GLN A 238 -1.53 -0.17 19.40
C GLN A 238 -2.72 -0.57 18.56
N LEU A 239 -3.89 -0.03 18.92
CA LEU A 239 -5.10 -0.10 18.12
C LEU A 239 -5.25 1.22 17.37
N ALA A 240 -5.37 1.16 16.05
CA ALA A 240 -5.66 2.29 15.18
C ALA A 240 -7.08 2.16 14.63
N LEU A 241 -7.86 3.22 14.72
CA LEU A 241 -9.19 3.34 14.15
C LEU A 241 -9.19 4.50 13.17
N ARG A 242 -9.78 4.31 11.99
CA ARG A 242 -9.99 5.38 11.02
C ARG A 242 -11.35 5.29 10.39
N ALA A 243 -11.90 6.44 10.04
CA ALA A 243 -13.13 6.57 9.27
C ALA A 243 -12.99 7.72 8.29
N SER A 244 -13.68 7.64 7.16
CA SER A 244 -13.67 8.68 6.13
C SER A 244 -15.04 9.03 5.60
N GLY A 245 -15.12 10.24 5.06
CA GLY A 245 -16.24 10.72 4.28
C GLY A 245 -15.74 11.67 3.20
N GLY A 246 -16.35 11.62 2.01
CA GLY A 246 -15.88 12.40 0.87
C GLY A 246 -16.84 12.40 -0.31
N ARG A 247 -16.31 12.83 -1.45
CA ARG A 247 -16.99 12.87 -2.74
C ARG A 247 -16.07 12.38 -3.85
N GLN A 248 -16.64 11.71 -4.84
CA GLN A 248 -15.98 11.43 -6.10
C GLN A 248 -16.77 11.98 -7.29
N ARG A 249 -16.09 12.09 -8.43
CA ARG A 249 -16.65 12.38 -9.74
C ARG A 249 -15.95 11.54 -10.79
N ILE A 250 -16.73 10.89 -11.64
CA ILE A 250 -16.25 10.03 -12.73
C ILE A 250 -16.66 10.65 -14.07
N ASP A 251 -15.71 10.83 -14.98
CA ASP A 251 -15.92 11.32 -16.35
C ASP A 251 -16.70 12.64 -16.45
N GLY A 252 -16.66 13.46 -15.39
CA GLY A 252 -17.40 14.71 -15.30
C GLY A 252 -18.90 14.56 -15.01
N ASN A 253 -19.38 13.34 -14.78
CA ASN A 253 -20.78 13.03 -14.44
C ASN A 253 -21.10 13.40 -12.98
N GLY A 254 -22.23 12.92 -12.44
CA GLY A 254 -22.69 13.18 -11.08
C GLY A 254 -21.63 12.91 -9.99
N SER A 255 -21.88 13.42 -8.78
CA SER A 255 -20.96 13.24 -7.67
C SER A 255 -21.48 12.24 -6.66
N GLU A 256 -20.72 11.17 -6.45
CA GLU A 256 -21.04 10.13 -5.49
C GLU A 256 -20.37 10.38 -4.14
N ASN A 257 -21.00 9.91 -3.06
CA ASN A 257 -20.42 9.98 -1.73
C ASN A 257 -19.32 8.93 -1.58
N LEU A 258 -18.24 9.28 -0.89
CA LEU A 258 -17.22 8.34 -0.45
C LEU A 258 -17.35 8.11 1.06
N TYR A 259 -17.14 6.89 1.50
CA TYR A 259 -17.02 6.52 2.90
C TYR A 259 -16.14 5.29 3.05
N GLY A 260 -15.48 5.22 4.21
CA GLY A 260 -14.62 4.10 4.54
C GLY A 260 -14.36 4.01 6.02
N ALA A 261 -13.94 2.82 6.45
CA ALA A 261 -13.52 2.53 7.81
C ALA A 261 -12.31 1.60 7.77
N GLU A 262 -11.40 1.77 8.72
CA GLU A 262 -10.21 0.95 8.89
C GLU A 262 -9.97 0.69 10.39
N ILE A 263 -9.66 -0.56 10.72
CA ILE A 263 -9.15 -0.97 12.02
C ILE A 263 -7.78 -1.61 11.83
N GLY A 264 -6.81 -1.18 12.63
CA GLY A 264 -5.45 -1.71 12.64
C GLY A 264 -5.05 -2.11 14.05
N LEU A 265 -4.35 -3.23 14.19
CA LEU A 265 -3.77 -3.68 15.44
C LEU A 265 -2.30 -4.00 15.18
N ARG A 266 -1.41 -3.42 15.98
CA ARG A 266 0.03 -3.69 15.88
C ARG A 266 0.62 -3.86 17.27
N GLY A 267 1.46 -4.86 17.46
CA GLY A 267 2.15 -5.02 18.73
C GLY A 267 3.00 -6.26 18.85
N TRP A 268 3.49 -6.47 20.06
CA TRP A 268 4.41 -7.55 20.42
C TRP A 268 3.81 -8.42 21.51
N PHE A 269 3.75 -9.73 21.27
CA PHE A 269 3.44 -10.73 22.29
C PHE A 269 4.62 -10.89 23.25
N THR A 270 5.83 -10.95 22.68
CA THR A 270 7.11 -11.07 23.39
C THR A 270 8.14 -10.16 22.72
N ASP A 271 9.37 -10.14 23.20
CA ASP A 271 10.44 -9.34 22.57
C ASP A 271 10.89 -9.92 21.20
N HIS A 272 10.40 -11.12 20.85
CA HIS A 272 10.72 -11.81 19.61
C HIS A 272 9.52 -11.98 18.69
N TYR A 273 8.29 -11.98 19.21
CA TYR A 273 7.09 -12.28 18.41
C TYR A 273 6.12 -11.11 18.40
N GLY A 274 5.76 -10.66 17.21
CA GLY A 274 4.84 -9.57 16.96
C GLY A 274 3.78 -9.88 15.91
N LEU A 275 2.77 -9.03 15.87
CA LEU A 275 1.65 -9.09 14.94
C LEU A 275 1.35 -7.69 14.42
N GLU A 276 1.07 -7.60 13.13
CA GLU A 276 0.44 -6.45 12.51
C GLU A 276 -0.80 -6.95 11.75
N ALA A 277 -1.97 -6.43 12.09
CA ALA A 277 -3.23 -6.78 11.46
C ALA A 277 -3.94 -5.50 11.04
N GLN A 278 -4.60 -5.54 9.89
CA GLN A 278 -5.40 -4.43 9.41
C GLN A 278 -6.61 -4.98 8.66
N ALA A 279 -7.77 -4.38 8.87
CA ALA A 279 -8.96 -4.60 8.06
C ALA A 279 -9.55 -3.25 7.67
N GLN A 280 -10.05 -3.13 6.45
CA GLN A 280 -10.69 -1.93 5.93
C GLN A 280 -11.87 -2.28 5.06
N CYS A 281 -12.85 -1.38 5.00
CA CYS A 281 -13.91 -1.40 4.00
C CYS A 281 -14.14 0.02 3.50
N SER A 282 -14.35 0.18 2.20
CA SER A 282 -14.69 1.45 1.55
C SER A 282 -15.68 1.22 0.43
N ASN A 283 -16.41 2.26 0.03
CA ASN A 283 -17.22 2.21 -1.18
C ASN A 283 -16.49 2.73 -2.42
N THR A 284 -15.16 2.80 -2.36
CA THR A 284 -14.28 3.06 -3.49
C THR A 284 -13.24 1.96 -3.54
N GLY A 285 -13.00 1.42 -4.72
CA GLY A 285 -11.87 0.54 -4.98
C GLY A 285 -10.56 1.33 -4.97
N GLY A 286 -9.45 0.58 -5.01
CA GLY A 286 -8.14 1.16 -5.31
C GLY A 286 -8.06 1.70 -6.74
N LEU A 287 -6.86 1.97 -7.25
CA LEU A 287 -6.67 2.36 -8.66
C LEU A 287 -7.05 1.25 -9.67
N ALA A 288 -7.27 0.02 -9.19
CA ALA A 288 -7.58 -1.15 -9.99
C ALA A 288 -8.95 -1.78 -9.67
N GLY A 289 -9.70 -1.25 -8.71
CA GLY A 289 -11.06 -1.72 -8.38
C GLY A 289 -12.12 -0.72 -8.81
N ASP A 290 -13.37 -1.17 -8.91
CA ASP A 290 -14.49 -0.34 -9.35
C ASP A 290 -14.75 0.88 -8.45
N ALA A 291 -15.41 1.90 -9.02
CA ALA A 291 -15.70 3.13 -8.28
C ALA A 291 -16.99 3.05 -7.49
N ALA A 292 -17.18 4.04 -6.60
CA ALA A 292 -18.45 4.19 -5.91
C ALA A 292 -19.60 4.37 -6.90
N ASP A 293 -20.43 3.34 -7.01
CA ASP A 293 -21.79 3.40 -7.54
C ASP A 293 -22.76 3.01 -6.40
N ASP A 294 -24.06 3.06 -6.64
CA ASP A 294 -25.14 2.71 -5.72
C ASP A 294 -25.05 1.23 -5.29
N GLY A 295 -24.16 0.96 -4.34
CA GLY A 295 -23.97 -0.36 -3.73
C GLY A 295 -22.52 -0.84 -3.66
N TYR A 296 -21.57 -0.24 -4.39
CA TYR A 296 -20.20 -0.77 -4.45
C TYR A 296 -19.54 -0.76 -3.07
N ARG A 297 -18.90 -1.88 -2.68
CA ARG A 297 -18.09 -1.98 -1.47
C ARG A 297 -16.90 -2.87 -1.72
N TYR A 298 -15.73 -2.40 -1.31
CA TYR A 298 -14.48 -3.13 -1.27
C TYR A 298 -14.06 -3.32 0.18
N CYS A 299 -13.81 -4.55 0.59
CA CYS A 299 -13.26 -4.88 1.90
C CYS A 299 -11.94 -5.63 1.73
N ALA A 300 -10.97 -5.34 2.60
CA ALA A 300 -9.68 -6.02 2.59
C ALA A 300 -9.12 -6.17 3.99
N ALA A 301 -8.40 -7.26 4.21
CA ALA A 301 -7.65 -7.52 5.42
C ALA A 301 -6.23 -7.97 5.10
N THR A 302 -5.30 -7.58 5.97
CA THR A 302 -3.90 -8.04 5.94
C THR A 302 -3.49 -8.45 7.35
N LEU A 303 -2.73 -9.53 7.44
CA LEU A 303 -2.17 -10.06 8.67
C LEU A 303 -0.69 -10.38 8.46
N SER A 304 0.17 -9.83 9.31
CA SER A 304 1.61 -10.04 9.28
C SER A 304 2.08 -10.55 10.65
N PHE A 305 2.61 -11.76 10.68
CA PHE A 305 3.30 -12.31 11.84
C PHE A 305 4.80 -12.07 11.71
N ILE A 306 5.43 -11.67 12.82
CA ILE A 306 6.85 -11.29 12.85
C ILE A 306 7.53 -12.07 13.96
N GLY A 307 8.53 -12.89 13.62
CA GLY A 307 9.54 -13.41 14.53
C GLY A 307 10.86 -12.67 14.31
N SER A 308 11.51 -12.15 15.36
CA SER A 308 12.74 -11.34 15.26
C SER A 308 13.77 -11.78 16.29
N TRP A 309 15.04 -11.90 15.88
CA TRP A 309 16.18 -12.24 16.73
C TRP A 309 17.41 -11.42 16.40
#